data_AF-A0A1W2BKQ8-F1
#
_entry.id   AF-A0A1W2BKQ8-F1
#
_cell.length_a   1.000
_cell.length_b   1.000
_cell.length_c   1.000
_cell.angle_alpha   90.00
_cell.angle_beta   90.00
_cell.angle_gamma   90.00
#
_symmetry.space_group_name_H-M   'P 1'
#
loop_
_entity.id
_entity.type
_entity.pdbx_description
1 polymer ?
#
loop_
_entity_poly.entity_id
_entity_poly.type
_entity_poly.pdbx_seq_one_letter_code
_entity_poly.pdbx_strand_id
1 'polypeptide(L)'
;MEWFSTAEELSLWQKREKRLTAVFRILALCAVIVFVVLCLMIHTGNAQTLHWILIAVTCVLGWICISLHVPGIQEARTQAGHLDMLLQGEKETYTGRMTLTRESISIPKSIRIRKVLLDTGEGEPKRLNLDERWVSRMPADGSLVNLSVVHSYIAGVETLEEAPADTAESSASRRPARSWQLKKLLPLLGIWALAAFFFSSFVFYQITDTDPVHKLALYVDGEVRNEAQLAARLEKGLGEPIRMVQVHPFMYAMFGSEALKTADLYIVPDSDREQYADWFAPGEEGLPVYDPETGVSVAGTWILYAPEETYRLYIGAGSPHLTDGLAQLGAELLMNLNTEEEIQ
;
A
#
# COMPACT_ATOMS: atom_id res chain seq x y z
N MET A 1 -36.55 -35.77 5.02
CA MET A 1 -35.16 -35.42 5.36
C MET A 1 -34.76 -34.06 4.75
N GLU A 2 -34.40 -33.09 5.59
CA GLU A 2 -33.90 -31.78 5.16
C GLU A 2 -32.39 -31.87 4.87
N TRP A 3 -31.99 -31.52 3.65
CA TRP A 3 -30.58 -31.53 3.24
C TRP A 3 -29.98 -30.13 3.37
N PHE A 4 -28.86 -30.02 4.07
CA PHE A 4 -28.18 -28.75 4.32
C PHE A 4 -27.17 -28.37 3.25
N SER A 5 -26.87 -29.24 2.28
CA SER A 5 -25.76 -29.05 1.34
C SER A 5 -26.25 -29.20 -0.10
N THR A 6 -26.93 -28.19 -0.66
CA THR A 6 -27.54 -28.33 -1.99
C THR A 6 -26.61 -27.88 -3.12
N ALA A 7 -26.81 -28.42 -4.32
CA ALA A 7 -26.11 -27.95 -5.53
C ALA A 7 -26.41 -26.47 -5.82
N GLU A 8 -27.59 -25.99 -5.42
CA GLU A 8 -27.97 -24.59 -5.53
C GLU A 8 -27.11 -23.70 -4.61
N GLU A 9 -26.94 -24.08 -3.35
CA GLU A 9 -26.06 -23.36 -2.41
C GLU A 9 -24.61 -23.35 -2.86
N LEU A 10 -24.10 -24.47 -3.38
CA LEU A 10 -22.76 -24.52 -3.99
C LEU A 10 -22.64 -23.49 -5.13
N SER A 11 -23.63 -23.44 -6.02
CA SER A 11 -23.63 -22.51 -7.16
C SER A 11 -23.65 -21.05 -6.71
N LEU A 12 -24.33 -20.72 -5.60
CA LEU A 12 -24.36 -19.38 -5.04
C LEU A 12 -23.00 -18.96 -4.51
N TRP A 13 -22.30 -19.84 -3.78
CA TRP A 13 -20.96 -19.57 -3.27
C TRP A 13 -19.92 -19.44 -4.40
N GLN A 14 -19.99 -20.30 -5.42
CA GLN A 14 -19.13 -20.19 -6.62
C GLN A 14 -19.40 -18.90 -7.40
N LYS A 15 -20.67 -18.50 -7.60
CA LYS A 15 -21.03 -17.23 -8.23
C LYS A 15 -20.50 -16.04 -7.42
N ARG A 16 -20.60 -16.10 -6.09
CA ARG A 16 -20.07 -15.08 -5.18
C ARG A 16 -18.55 -14.96 -5.28
N GLU A 17 -17.82 -16.09 -5.26
CA GLU A 17 -16.36 -16.10 -5.45
C GLU A 17 -15.98 -15.45 -6.79
N LYS A 18 -16.62 -15.86 -7.89
CA LYS A 18 -16.36 -15.32 -9.23
C LYS A 18 -16.62 -13.80 -9.28
N ARG A 19 -17.74 -13.35 -8.72
CA ARG A 19 -18.09 -11.91 -8.66
C ARG A 19 -17.06 -11.11 -7.85
N LEU A 20 -16.71 -11.57 -6.64
CA LEU A 20 -15.74 -10.88 -5.80
C LEU A 20 -14.34 -10.87 -6.42
N THR A 21 -13.95 -11.95 -7.09
CA THR A 21 -12.68 -12.02 -7.83
C THR A 21 -12.66 -11.04 -9.00
N ALA A 22 -13.77 -10.91 -9.74
CA ALA A 22 -13.88 -9.93 -10.81
C ALA A 22 -13.79 -8.49 -10.28
N VAL A 23 -14.52 -8.17 -9.21
CA VAL A 23 -14.45 -6.86 -8.54
C VAL A 23 -13.03 -6.55 -8.07
N PHE A 24 -12.35 -7.53 -7.45
CA PHE A 24 -10.96 -7.39 -7.03
C PHE A 24 -10.01 -7.06 -8.19
N ARG A 25 -10.15 -7.76 -9.33
CA ARG A 25 -9.33 -7.51 -10.52
C ARG A 25 -9.55 -6.11 -11.10
N ILE A 26 -10.81 -5.66 -11.16
CA ILE A 26 -11.15 -4.31 -11.63
C ILE A 26 -10.55 -3.26 -10.69
N LEU A 27 -10.69 -3.44 -9.38
CA LEU A 27 -10.08 -2.56 -8.36
C LEU A 27 -8.56 -2.48 -8.50
N ALA A 28 -7.89 -3.62 -8.70
CA ALA A 28 -6.45 -3.67 -8.90
C ALA A 28 -6.02 -2.93 -10.19
N LEU A 29 -6.75 -3.11 -11.29
CA LEU A 29 -6.47 -2.40 -12.54
C LEU A 29 -6.68 -0.89 -12.39
N CYS A 30 -7.79 -0.46 -11.77
CA CYS A 30 -8.05 0.96 -11.51
C CYS A 30 -6.97 1.57 -10.60
N ALA A 31 -6.49 0.83 -9.60
CA ALA A 31 -5.40 1.27 -8.73
C ALA A 31 -4.13 1.58 -9.52
N VAL A 32 -3.74 0.69 -10.44
CA VAL A 32 -2.56 0.88 -11.31
C VAL A 32 -2.75 2.09 -12.23
N ILE A 33 -3.93 2.27 -12.82
CA ILE A 33 -4.20 3.42 -13.70
C ILE A 33 -4.10 4.73 -12.92
N VAL A 34 -4.73 4.82 -11.74
CA VAL A 34 -4.66 6.01 -10.89
C VAL A 34 -3.22 6.28 -10.47
N PHE A 35 -2.46 5.23 -10.13
CA PHE A 35 -1.05 5.35 -9.78
C PHE A 35 -0.24 5.97 -10.93
N VAL A 36 -0.36 5.43 -12.15
CA VAL A 36 0.35 5.94 -13.33
C VAL A 36 -0.05 7.38 -13.64
N VAL A 37 -1.35 7.70 -13.62
CA VAL A 37 -1.84 9.06 -13.88
C VAL A 37 -1.29 10.06 -12.85
N LEU A 38 -1.30 9.71 -11.56
CA LEU A 38 -0.72 10.56 -10.52
C LEU A 38 0.77 10.79 -10.74
N CYS A 39 1.52 9.77 -11.16
CA CYS A 39 2.94 9.92 -11.47
C CYS A 39 3.21 10.82 -12.68
N LEU A 40 2.36 10.78 -13.71
CA LEU A 40 2.51 11.62 -14.90
C LEU A 40 2.16 13.10 -14.67
N MET A 41 1.45 13.43 -13.59
CA MET A 41 1.06 14.80 -13.25
C MET A 41 2.09 15.54 -12.38
N ILE A 42 3.25 14.94 -12.15
CA ILE A 42 4.25 15.47 -11.21
C ILE A 42 5.05 16.59 -11.85
N HIS A 43 5.18 17.68 -11.10
CA HIS A 43 6.10 18.80 -11.31
C HIS A 43 6.70 19.19 -9.96
N THR A 44 7.75 20.01 -9.92
CA THR A 44 8.51 20.25 -8.67
C THR A 44 7.62 20.78 -7.54
N GLY A 45 6.73 21.72 -7.87
CA GLY A 45 5.82 22.33 -6.88
C GLY A 45 4.74 21.41 -6.28
N ASN A 46 4.40 20.28 -6.91
CA ASN A 46 3.37 19.37 -6.39
C ASN A 46 3.91 17.98 -6.02
N ALA A 47 5.20 17.69 -6.28
CA ALA A 47 5.80 16.37 -6.11
C ALA A 47 5.57 15.81 -4.71
N GLN A 48 5.86 16.59 -3.66
CA GLN A 48 5.69 16.13 -2.27
C GLN A 48 4.22 15.86 -1.93
N THR A 49 3.30 16.73 -2.36
CA THR A 49 1.86 16.55 -2.12
C THR A 49 1.34 15.31 -2.85
N LEU A 50 1.71 15.14 -4.12
CA LEU A 50 1.32 13.97 -4.92
C LEU A 50 1.91 12.67 -4.35
N HIS A 51 3.14 12.69 -3.83
CA HIS A 51 3.74 11.53 -3.16
C HIS A 51 2.92 11.08 -1.95
N TRP A 52 2.51 12.02 -1.10
CA TRP A 52 1.64 11.70 0.05
C TRP A 52 0.26 11.20 -0.39
N ILE A 53 -0.33 11.81 -1.42
CA ILE A 53 -1.60 11.36 -2.00
C ILE A 53 -1.45 9.92 -2.53
N LEU A 54 -0.36 9.63 -3.24
CA LEU A 54 -0.07 8.32 -3.80
C LEU A 54 0.07 7.25 -2.71
N ILE A 55 0.80 7.55 -1.64
CA ILE A 55 0.91 6.68 -0.46
C ILE A 55 -0.46 6.43 0.15
N ALA A 56 -1.25 7.49 0.37
CA ALA A 56 -2.58 7.39 0.97
C ALA A 56 -3.52 6.52 0.13
N VAL A 57 -3.58 6.76 -1.19
CA VAL A 57 -4.39 5.99 -2.13
C VAL A 57 -3.97 4.52 -2.14
N THR A 58 -2.66 4.23 -2.18
CA THR A 58 -2.13 2.86 -2.21
C THR A 58 -2.40 2.10 -0.91
N CYS A 59 -2.29 2.79 0.23
CA CYS A 59 -2.66 2.25 1.54
C CYS A 59 -4.15 1.89 1.60
N VAL A 60 -5.03 2.85 1.26
CA VAL A 60 -6.49 2.66 1.33
C VAL A 60 -6.95 1.57 0.36
N LEU A 61 -6.47 1.58 -0.88
CA LEU A 61 -6.83 0.57 -1.88
C LEU A 61 -6.35 -0.82 -1.46
N GLY A 62 -5.14 -0.94 -0.93
CA GLY A 62 -4.66 -2.23 -0.45
C GLY A 62 -5.43 -2.73 0.78
N TRP A 63 -5.86 -1.85 1.68
CA TRP A 63 -6.75 -2.23 2.78
C TRP A 63 -8.11 -2.73 2.28
N ILE A 64 -8.68 -2.09 1.25
CA ILE A 64 -9.89 -2.57 0.58
C ILE A 64 -9.62 -3.95 -0.04
N CYS A 65 -8.51 -4.13 -0.75
CA CYS A 65 -8.11 -5.40 -1.36
C CYS A 65 -7.94 -6.53 -0.34
N ILE A 66 -7.24 -6.29 0.78
CA ILE A 66 -7.06 -7.25 1.87
C ILE A 66 -8.42 -7.61 2.49
N SER A 67 -9.28 -6.59 2.70
CA SER A 67 -10.62 -6.77 3.26
C SER A 67 -11.58 -7.46 2.29
N LEU A 68 -11.39 -7.38 0.98
CA LEU A 68 -12.15 -8.16 0.00
C LEU A 68 -11.61 -9.58 -0.13
N HIS A 69 -10.28 -9.75 -0.07
CA HIS A 69 -9.64 -11.02 -0.29
C HIS A 69 -9.87 -11.99 0.87
N VAL A 70 -9.56 -11.57 2.11
CA VAL A 70 -9.53 -12.47 3.27
C VAL A 70 -10.93 -12.89 3.73
N PRO A 71 -11.84 -11.98 4.11
CA PRO A 71 -13.20 -12.38 4.51
C PRO A 71 -14.17 -12.53 3.32
N GLY A 72 -13.81 -12.09 2.11
CA GLY A 72 -14.69 -12.18 0.94
C GLY A 72 -14.38 -13.39 0.07
N ILE A 73 -13.29 -13.32 -0.69
CA ILE A 73 -12.92 -14.31 -1.71
C ILE A 73 -12.51 -15.63 -1.07
N GLN A 74 -11.62 -15.59 -0.07
CA GLN A 74 -11.10 -16.80 0.58
C GLN A 74 -12.22 -17.54 1.30
N GLU A 75 -13.10 -16.83 2.03
CA GLU A 75 -14.27 -17.43 2.66
C GLU A 75 -15.19 -18.09 1.63
N ALA A 76 -15.52 -17.39 0.54
CA ALA A 76 -16.39 -17.94 -0.50
C ALA A 76 -15.80 -19.18 -1.18
N ARG A 77 -14.49 -19.17 -1.46
CA ARG A 77 -13.77 -20.32 -2.04
C ARG A 77 -13.76 -21.51 -1.09
N THR A 78 -13.43 -21.28 0.18
CA THR A 78 -13.42 -22.32 1.21
C THR A 78 -14.80 -22.95 1.38
N GLN A 79 -15.86 -22.14 1.39
CA GLN A 79 -17.24 -22.61 1.51
C GLN A 79 -17.71 -23.42 0.29
N ALA A 80 -17.37 -22.95 -0.91
CA ALA A 80 -17.66 -23.68 -2.14
C ALA A 80 -16.93 -25.03 -2.17
N GLY A 81 -15.64 -25.07 -1.81
CA GLY A 81 -14.87 -26.31 -1.75
C GLY A 81 -15.41 -27.31 -0.71
N HIS A 82 -15.84 -26.83 0.45
CA HIS A 82 -16.45 -27.70 1.47
C HIS A 82 -17.78 -28.29 1.01
N LEU A 83 -18.66 -27.49 0.41
CA LEU A 83 -19.94 -27.96 -0.14
C LEU A 83 -19.75 -28.96 -1.28
N ASP A 84 -18.78 -28.71 -2.17
CA ASP A 84 -18.45 -29.61 -3.27
C ASP A 84 -17.99 -30.99 -2.75
N MET A 85 -17.13 -31.00 -1.72
CA MET A 85 -16.72 -32.22 -1.02
C MET A 85 -17.91 -32.99 -0.42
N LEU A 86 -18.87 -32.29 0.22
CA LEU A 86 -20.07 -32.93 0.80
C LEU A 86 -21.01 -33.51 -0.26
N LEU A 87 -21.06 -32.90 -1.44
CA LEU A 87 -21.92 -33.33 -2.54
C LEU A 87 -21.37 -34.57 -3.27
N GLN A 88 -20.04 -34.70 -3.35
CA GLN A 88 -19.36 -35.80 -4.05
C GLN A 88 -19.07 -37.01 -3.16
N GLY A 89 -19.13 -36.85 -1.84
CA GLY A 89 -18.76 -37.91 -0.90
C GLY A 89 -19.82 -38.99 -0.70
N GLU A 90 -19.35 -40.16 -0.27
CA GLU A 90 -20.24 -41.28 0.09
C GLU A 90 -21.14 -40.92 1.27
N LYS A 91 -22.40 -41.33 1.17
CA LYS A 91 -23.45 -41.02 2.14
C LYS A 91 -23.64 -42.18 3.09
N GLU A 92 -23.49 -41.90 4.37
CA GLU A 92 -23.82 -42.81 5.47
C GLU A 92 -25.02 -42.27 6.23
N THR A 93 -25.92 -43.15 6.69
CA THR A 93 -27.08 -42.76 7.49
C THR A 93 -26.96 -43.33 8.89
N TYR A 94 -27.20 -42.48 9.89
CA TYR A 94 -27.18 -42.88 11.29
C TYR A 94 -28.45 -42.43 11.99
N THR A 95 -29.05 -43.32 12.77
CA THR A 95 -30.22 -43.00 13.60
C THR A 95 -29.82 -43.03 15.06
N GLY A 96 -30.23 -42.01 15.82
CA GLY A 96 -29.90 -41.93 17.25
C GLY A 96 -30.41 -40.65 17.90
N ARG A 97 -30.19 -40.53 19.21
CA ARG A 97 -30.48 -39.30 19.96
C ARG A 97 -29.31 -38.35 19.86
N MET A 98 -29.60 -37.09 19.54
CA MET A 98 -28.58 -36.09 19.28
C MET A 98 -28.35 -35.16 20.46
N THR A 99 -27.09 -34.79 20.69
CA THR A 99 -26.70 -33.72 21.62
C THR A 99 -25.70 -32.78 20.94
N LEU A 100 -26.04 -31.51 20.81
CA LEU A 100 -25.15 -30.45 20.32
C LEU A 100 -24.15 -30.07 21.42
N THR A 101 -22.85 -30.19 21.13
CA THR A 101 -21.86 -29.79 22.12
C THR A 101 -21.59 -28.29 22.06
N ARG A 102 -21.06 -27.74 23.16
CA ARG A 102 -20.60 -26.34 23.20
C ARG A 102 -19.25 -26.14 22.49
N GLU A 103 -18.59 -27.21 22.07
CA GLU A 103 -17.28 -27.17 21.42
C GLU A 103 -17.40 -26.69 19.97
N SER A 104 -16.76 -25.56 19.66
CA SER A 104 -16.58 -25.06 18.31
C SER A 104 -15.10 -25.09 17.96
N ILE A 105 -14.76 -25.72 16.83
CA ILE A 105 -13.40 -25.80 16.32
C ILE A 105 -13.34 -25.00 15.03
N SER A 106 -12.43 -24.04 14.97
CA SER A 106 -12.09 -23.35 13.72
C SER A 106 -10.99 -24.12 13.01
N ILE A 107 -11.30 -24.75 11.88
CA ILE A 107 -10.25 -25.36 11.06
C ILE A 107 -9.55 -24.24 10.25
N PRO A 108 -8.22 -24.08 10.32
CA PRO A 108 -7.50 -23.07 9.55
C PRO A 108 -7.76 -23.21 8.04
N LYS A 109 -8.05 -22.10 7.35
CA LYS A 109 -8.41 -22.05 5.91
C LYS A 109 -9.66 -22.86 5.53
N SER A 110 -10.45 -23.27 6.52
CA SER A 110 -11.64 -24.09 6.36
C SER A 110 -12.84 -23.48 7.11
N ILE A 111 -13.90 -24.25 7.28
CA ILE A 111 -15.13 -23.84 7.95
C ILE A 111 -15.01 -23.90 9.48
N ARG A 112 -15.98 -23.30 10.18
CA ARG A 112 -16.15 -23.50 11.62
C ARG A 112 -17.09 -24.65 11.85
N ILE A 113 -16.70 -25.51 12.77
CA ILE A 113 -17.40 -26.77 13.01
C ILE A 113 -17.85 -26.81 14.45
N ARG A 114 -19.10 -27.19 14.65
CA ARG A 114 -19.65 -27.60 15.93
C ARG A 114 -19.66 -29.12 16.02
N LYS A 115 -19.27 -29.66 17.17
CA LYS A 115 -19.33 -31.11 17.39
C LYS A 115 -20.75 -31.52 17.80
N VAL A 116 -21.21 -32.63 17.25
CA VAL A 116 -22.50 -33.24 17.56
C VAL A 116 -22.24 -34.65 18.06
N LEU A 117 -22.82 -35.02 19.20
CA LEU A 117 -22.82 -36.38 19.71
C LEU A 117 -24.10 -37.06 19.26
N LEU A 118 -23.97 -38.26 18.71
CA LEU A 118 -25.10 -39.11 18.35
C LEU A 118 -25.01 -40.40 19.15
N ASP A 119 -25.98 -40.60 20.05
CA ASP A 119 -26.16 -41.84 20.78
C ASP A 119 -27.07 -42.78 19.98
N THR A 120 -26.49 -43.83 19.42
CA THR A 120 -27.19 -44.84 18.60
C THR A 120 -27.80 -45.96 19.45
N GLY A 121 -27.58 -45.97 20.78
CA GLY A 121 -27.99 -47.07 21.66
C GLY A 121 -27.11 -48.33 21.57
N GLU A 122 -26.14 -48.33 20.64
CA GLU A 122 -25.18 -49.41 20.42
C GLU A 122 -23.76 -48.84 20.53
N GLY A 123 -23.08 -49.12 21.65
CA GLY A 123 -21.68 -48.75 21.87
C GLY A 123 -21.45 -47.29 22.29
N GLU A 124 -20.26 -46.77 21.98
CA GLU A 124 -19.90 -45.39 22.33
C GLU A 124 -20.57 -44.37 21.38
N PRO A 125 -20.99 -43.19 21.89
CA PRO A 125 -21.65 -42.17 21.09
C PRO A 125 -20.73 -41.64 19.99
N LYS A 126 -21.27 -41.55 18.77
CA LYS A 126 -20.52 -41.07 17.60
C LYS A 126 -20.32 -39.56 17.65
N ARG A 127 -19.09 -39.12 17.39
CA ARG A 127 -18.72 -37.69 17.29
C ARG A 127 -18.74 -37.24 15.84
N LEU A 128 -19.73 -36.44 15.48
CA LEU A 128 -19.94 -35.90 14.14
C LEU A 128 -19.64 -34.40 14.08
N ASN A 129 -19.39 -33.91 12.87
CA ASN A 129 -19.09 -32.51 12.58
C ASN A 129 -20.30 -31.83 11.94
N LEU A 130 -20.64 -30.63 12.39
CA LEU A 130 -21.66 -29.79 11.77
C LEU A 130 -21.06 -28.43 11.44
N ASP A 131 -21.30 -27.91 10.24
CA ASP A 131 -20.96 -26.51 9.95
C ASP A 131 -21.74 -25.58 10.89
N GLU A 132 -21.05 -24.67 11.56
CA GLU A 132 -21.64 -23.75 12.54
C GLU A 132 -22.85 -22.97 11.96
N ARG A 133 -22.87 -22.74 10.65
CA ARG A 133 -23.99 -22.05 9.96
C ARG A 133 -25.31 -22.82 9.99
N TRP A 134 -25.25 -24.15 10.15
CA TRP A 134 -26.43 -25.03 10.14
C TRP A 134 -26.95 -25.37 11.53
N VAL A 135 -26.26 -24.92 12.58
CA VAL A 135 -26.67 -25.15 13.98
C VAL A 135 -28.11 -24.68 14.23
N SER A 136 -28.53 -23.56 13.64
CA SER A 136 -29.90 -23.04 13.82
C SER A 136 -30.98 -23.86 13.12
N ARG A 137 -30.61 -24.78 12.23
CA ARG A 137 -31.53 -25.71 11.56
C ARG A 137 -31.52 -27.09 12.21
N MET A 138 -30.78 -27.28 13.30
CA MET A 138 -30.73 -28.55 14.00
C MET A 138 -31.91 -28.69 14.98
N PRO A 139 -32.47 -29.90 15.14
CA PRO A 139 -33.47 -30.18 16.17
C PRO A 139 -32.93 -29.94 17.58
N ALA A 140 -33.84 -29.81 18.56
CA ALA A 140 -33.46 -29.63 19.96
C ALA A 140 -32.64 -30.81 20.50
N ASP A 141 -31.79 -30.54 21.49
CA ASP A 141 -31.01 -31.58 22.18
C ASP A 141 -31.93 -32.67 22.76
N GLY A 142 -31.53 -33.93 22.61
CA GLY A 142 -32.29 -35.10 23.04
C GLY A 142 -33.28 -35.64 22.00
N SER A 143 -33.50 -34.93 20.88
CA SER A 143 -34.39 -35.37 19.80
C SER A 143 -33.87 -36.63 19.12
N LEU A 144 -34.77 -37.53 18.74
CA LEU A 144 -34.44 -38.71 17.93
C LEU A 144 -34.38 -38.27 16.47
N VAL A 145 -33.22 -38.45 15.86
CA VAL A 145 -32.94 -37.97 14.51
C VAL A 145 -32.36 -39.07 13.63
N ASN A 146 -32.62 -38.97 12.34
CA ASN A 146 -31.90 -39.67 11.30
C ASN A 146 -30.98 -38.67 10.59
N LEU A 147 -29.66 -38.88 10.72
CA LEU A 147 -28.62 -38.01 10.17
C LEU A 147 -28.04 -38.63 8.90
N SER A 148 -28.01 -37.85 7.83
CA SER A 148 -27.16 -38.12 6.67
C SER A 148 -25.78 -37.52 6.93
N VAL A 149 -24.74 -38.35 6.84
CA VAL A 149 -23.35 -37.98 7.09
C VAL A 149 -22.50 -38.25 5.85
N VAL A 150 -21.60 -37.32 5.54
CA VAL A 150 -20.59 -37.45 4.49
C VAL A 150 -19.23 -37.08 5.09
N HIS A 151 -18.25 -37.98 5.04
CA HIS A 151 -16.90 -37.73 5.57
C HIS A 151 -16.89 -37.24 7.04
N SER A 152 -17.76 -37.81 7.89
CA SER A 152 -18.00 -37.38 9.28
C SER A 152 -18.68 -36.02 9.47
N TYR A 153 -19.17 -35.38 8.41
CA TYR A 153 -19.96 -34.14 8.45
C TYR A 153 -21.45 -34.42 8.25
N ILE A 154 -22.29 -33.79 9.06
CA ILE A 154 -23.75 -33.86 8.93
C ILE A 154 -24.15 -33.04 7.70
N ALA A 155 -24.70 -33.73 6.70
CA ALA A 155 -25.15 -33.16 5.42
C ALA A 155 -26.67 -33.01 5.36
N GLY A 156 -27.42 -33.70 6.22
CA GLY A 156 -28.87 -33.56 6.35
C GLY A 156 -29.42 -34.19 7.62
N VAL A 157 -30.60 -33.75 8.05
CA VAL A 157 -31.29 -34.22 9.25
C VAL A 157 -32.75 -34.52 8.95
N GLU A 158 -33.28 -35.53 9.62
CA GLU A 158 -34.71 -35.83 9.67
C GLU A 158 -35.08 -36.10 11.12
N THR A 159 -35.99 -35.29 11.67
CA THR A 159 -36.49 -35.49 13.04
C THR A 159 -37.53 -36.60 13.03
N LEU A 160 -37.29 -37.64 13.81
CA LEU A 160 -38.22 -38.76 13.98
C LEU A 160 -39.11 -38.56 15.21
N GLU A 161 -38.53 -38.02 16.29
CA GLU A 161 -39.22 -37.68 17.53
C GLU A 161 -38.59 -36.42 18.13
N GLU A 162 -39.40 -35.42 18.44
CA GLU A 162 -38.95 -34.16 19.00
C GLU A 162 -38.90 -34.25 20.53
N ALA A 163 -37.80 -33.81 21.14
CA ALA A 163 -37.70 -33.80 22.60
C ALA A 163 -38.64 -32.75 23.22
N PRO A 164 -39.22 -33.02 24.42
CA PRO A 164 -40.05 -32.04 25.10
C PRO A 164 -39.26 -30.76 25.41
N ALA A 165 -39.90 -29.60 25.20
CA ALA A 165 -39.26 -28.28 25.24
C ALA A 165 -38.63 -27.89 26.60
N ASP A 166 -38.89 -28.64 27.66
CA ASP A 166 -38.50 -28.29 29.04
C ASP A 166 -37.02 -28.59 29.38
N THR A 167 -36.28 -29.26 28.51
CA THR A 167 -34.81 -29.43 28.65
C THR A 167 -33.99 -28.38 27.88
N ALA A 168 -34.65 -27.43 27.23
CA ALA A 168 -33.99 -26.32 26.54
C ALA A 168 -33.51 -25.26 27.56
N GLU A 169 -32.46 -25.58 28.32
CA GLU A 169 -31.67 -24.54 28.99
C GLU A 169 -31.11 -23.59 27.92
N SER A 170 -31.82 -22.47 27.74
CA SER A 170 -31.39 -21.19 27.21
C SER A 170 -29.95 -21.17 26.66
N SER A 171 -29.73 -21.75 25.49
CA SER A 171 -28.51 -21.54 24.72
C SER A 171 -28.71 -20.33 23.81
N ALA A 172 -28.97 -19.19 24.46
CA ALA A 172 -29.08 -17.90 23.82
C ALA A 172 -27.85 -17.67 22.93
N SER A 173 -28.14 -17.62 21.64
CA SER A 173 -27.29 -17.18 20.55
C SER A 173 -26.32 -16.06 20.94
N ARG A 174 -25.07 -16.40 21.23
CA ARG A 174 -23.97 -15.45 21.07
C ARG A 174 -23.44 -15.61 19.67
N ARG A 175 -23.92 -14.72 18.78
CA ARG A 175 -23.35 -14.47 17.45
C ARG A 175 -21.83 -14.62 17.53
N PRO A 176 -21.19 -15.47 16.70
CA PRO A 176 -19.74 -15.50 16.66
C PRO A 176 -19.23 -14.11 16.33
N ALA A 177 -18.43 -13.56 17.25
CA ALA A 177 -18.02 -12.17 17.23
C ALA A 177 -17.23 -11.84 15.96
N ARG A 178 -17.82 -11.00 15.08
CA ARG A 178 -17.11 -10.30 13.99
C ARG A 178 -15.81 -9.61 14.47
N SER A 179 -15.70 -9.30 15.76
CA SER A 179 -14.54 -8.65 16.37
C SER A 179 -13.24 -9.46 16.29
N TRP A 180 -13.29 -10.79 16.14
CA TRP A 180 -12.08 -11.63 16.06
C TRP A 180 -11.41 -11.61 14.68
N GLN A 181 -12.16 -11.35 13.60
CA GLN A 181 -11.57 -11.26 12.26
C GLN A 181 -10.79 -9.95 12.08
N LEU A 182 -11.27 -8.83 12.62
CA LEU A 182 -10.54 -7.54 12.60
C LEU A 182 -9.18 -7.62 13.28
N LYS A 183 -9.07 -8.31 14.42
CA LYS A 183 -7.79 -8.48 15.13
C LYS A 183 -6.75 -9.25 14.30
N LYS A 184 -7.19 -10.19 13.46
CA LYS A 184 -6.30 -10.94 12.55
C LYS A 184 -5.90 -10.14 11.30
N LEU A 185 -6.74 -9.18 10.90
CA LEU A 185 -6.45 -8.29 9.77
C LEU A 185 -5.49 -7.17 10.15
N LEU A 186 -5.53 -6.66 11.38
CA LEU A 186 -4.67 -5.57 11.85
C LEU A 186 -3.18 -5.71 11.48
N PRO A 187 -2.49 -6.84 11.75
CA PRO A 187 -1.08 -6.99 11.40
C PRO A 187 -0.87 -6.99 9.88
N LEU A 188 -1.78 -7.58 9.10
CA LEU A 188 -1.71 -7.56 7.64
C LEU A 188 -1.89 -6.14 7.07
N LEU A 189 -2.83 -5.37 7.64
CA LEU A 189 -3.05 -3.97 7.25
C LEU A 189 -1.84 -3.09 7.60
N GLY A 190 -1.19 -3.34 8.74
CA GLY A 190 0.04 -2.64 9.16
C GLY A 190 1.24 -2.97 8.28
N ILE A 191 1.48 -4.27 7.99
CA ILE A 191 2.53 -4.70 7.06
C ILE A 191 2.28 -4.12 5.67
N TRP A 192 1.02 -4.09 5.22
CA TRP A 192 0.69 -3.46 3.95
C TRP A 192 0.95 -1.96 3.95
N ALA A 193 0.60 -1.23 5.01
CA ALA A 193 0.88 0.20 5.07
C ALA A 193 2.39 0.49 4.97
N LEU A 194 3.21 -0.33 5.62
CA LEU A 194 4.67 -0.25 5.50
C LEU A 194 5.15 -0.56 4.08
N ALA A 195 4.66 -1.65 3.49
CA ALA A 195 5.01 -2.03 2.12
C ALA A 195 4.56 -0.98 1.10
N ALA A 196 3.37 -0.41 1.27
CA ALA A 196 2.83 0.65 0.44
C ALA A 196 3.68 1.92 0.55
N PHE A 197 4.15 2.28 1.74
CA PHE A 197 5.05 3.41 1.92
C PHE A 197 6.36 3.22 1.15
N PHE A 198 7.04 2.08 1.32
CA PHE A 198 8.31 1.81 0.64
C PHE A 198 8.15 1.64 -0.87
N PHE A 199 7.16 0.87 -1.30
CA PHE A 199 6.90 0.62 -2.72
C PHE A 199 6.47 1.89 -3.44
N SER A 200 5.53 2.66 -2.88
CA SER A 200 5.08 3.90 -3.50
C SER A 200 6.22 4.91 -3.55
N SER A 201 7.03 5.03 -2.49
CA SER A 201 8.21 5.89 -2.52
C SER A 201 9.22 5.45 -3.57
N PHE A 202 9.59 4.17 -3.61
CA PHE A 202 10.54 3.66 -4.58
C PHE A 202 10.06 3.91 -6.02
N VAL A 203 8.82 3.54 -6.34
CA VAL A 203 8.27 3.70 -7.68
C VAL A 203 8.05 5.18 -8.01
N PHE A 204 7.61 5.99 -7.05
CA PHE A 204 7.51 7.43 -7.21
C PHE A 204 8.86 7.98 -7.62
N TYR A 205 9.92 7.74 -6.83
CA TYR A 205 11.26 8.23 -7.16
C TYR A 205 11.77 7.72 -8.51
N GLN A 206 11.54 6.45 -8.86
CA GLN A 206 11.97 5.91 -10.15
C GLN A 206 11.23 6.51 -11.35
N ILE A 207 9.96 6.88 -11.19
CA ILE A 207 9.16 7.49 -12.28
C ILE A 207 9.38 9.00 -12.34
N THR A 208 9.59 9.65 -11.19
CA THR A 208 9.81 11.11 -11.09
C THR A 208 11.25 11.51 -11.30
N ASP A 209 12.20 10.58 -11.25
CA ASP A 209 13.55 10.86 -11.71
C ASP A 209 13.50 10.94 -13.25
N THR A 210 13.14 12.14 -13.71
CA THR A 210 13.07 12.50 -15.12
C THR A 210 14.43 12.31 -15.78
N ASP A 211 14.41 12.01 -17.08
CA ASP A 211 15.61 12.01 -17.93
C ASP A 211 16.46 13.27 -17.61
N PRO A 212 17.79 13.16 -17.46
CA PRO A 212 18.67 14.30 -17.23
C PRO A 212 18.37 15.49 -18.14
N VAL A 213 17.90 15.27 -19.38
CA VAL A 213 17.54 16.35 -20.34
C VAL A 213 16.28 17.16 -19.95
N HIS A 214 15.50 16.70 -18.97
CA HIS A 214 14.31 17.39 -18.47
C HIS A 214 14.49 17.92 -17.04
N LYS A 215 15.72 17.89 -16.52
CA LYS A 215 16.00 18.08 -15.11
C LYS A 215 17.22 18.95 -14.91
N LEU A 216 17.07 20.03 -14.14
CA LEU A 216 18.20 20.83 -13.71
C LEU A 216 18.57 20.51 -12.25
N ALA A 217 19.84 20.17 -12.01
CA ALA A 217 20.38 19.87 -10.69
C ALA A 217 21.29 21.00 -10.19
N LEU A 218 20.93 21.57 -9.04
CA LEU A 218 21.69 22.58 -8.31
C LEU A 218 22.22 21.97 -7.01
N TYR A 219 23.54 21.96 -6.85
CA TYR A 219 24.19 21.60 -5.59
C TYR A 219 24.70 22.83 -4.85
N VAL A 220 24.44 22.90 -3.55
CA VAL A 220 24.78 24.04 -2.71
C VAL A 220 25.60 23.59 -1.53
N ASP A 221 26.84 24.06 -1.41
CA ASP A 221 27.69 23.83 -0.24
C ASP A 221 27.28 24.75 0.91
N GLY A 222 26.15 24.43 1.53
CA GLY A 222 25.53 25.22 2.59
C GLY A 222 24.13 24.72 2.92
N GLU A 223 23.53 25.26 3.98
CA GLU A 223 22.14 24.95 4.32
C GLU A 223 21.20 25.74 3.40
N VAL A 224 20.28 25.05 2.71
CA VAL A 224 19.30 25.69 1.83
C VAL A 224 17.97 25.83 2.57
N ARG A 225 17.52 27.06 2.78
CA ARG A 225 16.18 27.33 3.31
C ARG A 225 15.15 27.15 2.20
N ASN A 226 14.14 26.34 2.49
CA ASN A 226 12.97 26.14 1.62
C ASN A 226 13.34 25.66 0.18
N GLU A 227 14.25 24.68 0.06
CA GLU A 227 14.69 24.05 -1.20
C GLU A 227 13.59 23.89 -2.28
N ALA A 228 12.42 23.39 -1.87
CA ALA A 228 11.29 23.14 -2.76
C ALA A 228 10.78 24.40 -3.47
N GLN A 229 10.76 25.56 -2.80
CA GLN A 229 10.28 26.80 -3.41
C GLN A 229 11.35 27.47 -4.28
N LEU A 230 12.65 27.34 -3.94
CA LEU A 230 13.72 27.72 -4.87
C LEU A 230 13.64 26.89 -6.15
N ALA A 231 13.53 25.57 -6.02
CA ALA A 231 13.42 24.65 -7.14
C ALA A 231 12.20 24.98 -8.01
N ALA A 232 11.03 25.25 -7.42
CA ALA A 232 9.83 25.63 -8.14
C ALA A 232 9.95 26.99 -8.86
N ARG A 233 10.65 27.98 -8.28
CA ARG A 233 10.91 29.28 -8.92
C ARG A 233 11.81 29.12 -10.14
N LEU A 234 12.88 28.33 -10.01
CA LEU A 234 13.80 28.02 -11.12
C LEU A 234 13.08 27.25 -12.23
N GLU A 235 12.29 26.22 -11.90
CA GLU A 235 11.52 25.45 -12.89
C GLU A 235 10.60 26.36 -13.71
N LYS A 236 9.88 27.27 -13.03
CA LYS A 236 8.97 28.21 -13.68
C LYS A 236 9.70 29.18 -14.62
N GLY A 237 10.91 29.61 -14.26
CA GLY A 237 11.73 30.53 -15.06
C GLY A 237 12.38 29.87 -16.28
N LEU A 238 12.79 28.60 -16.16
CA LEU A 238 13.46 27.85 -17.22
C LEU A 238 12.53 27.44 -18.36
N GLY A 239 11.27 27.10 -18.05
CA GLY A 239 10.30 26.64 -19.05
C GLY A 239 10.67 25.28 -19.68
N GLU A 240 9.98 24.90 -20.76
CA GLU A 240 10.28 23.65 -21.46
C GLU A 240 11.69 23.67 -22.09
N PRO A 241 12.46 22.58 -22.05
CA PRO A 241 12.05 21.21 -21.71
C PRO A 241 12.21 20.83 -20.22
N ILE A 242 12.62 21.75 -19.35
CA ILE A 242 12.83 21.47 -17.92
C ILE A 242 11.48 21.29 -17.23
N ARG A 243 11.33 20.15 -16.55
CA ARG A 243 10.11 19.76 -15.80
C ARG A 243 10.37 19.48 -14.34
N MET A 244 11.64 19.48 -13.95
CA MET A 244 12.04 19.27 -12.57
C MET A 244 13.32 20.07 -12.29
N VAL A 245 13.34 20.76 -11.16
CA VAL A 245 14.58 21.28 -10.60
C VAL A 245 14.83 20.57 -9.29
N GLN A 246 16.06 20.12 -9.08
CA GLN A 246 16.48 19.53 -7.82
C GLN A 246 17.54 20.41 -7.19
N VAL A 247 17.27 20.85 -5.97
CA VAL A 247 18.23 21.60 -5.15
C VAL A 247 18.66 20.67 -4.02
N HIS A 248 19.96 20.42 -3.93
CA HIS A 248 20.53 19.53 -2.92
C HIS A 248 21.62 20.23 -2.13
N PRO A 249 21.66 20.09 -0.79
CA PRO A 249 22.82 20.49 -0.02
C PRO A 249 23.98 19.56 -0.33
N PHE A 250 25.19 20.10 -0.34
CA PHE A 250 26.43 19.38 -0.53
C PHE A 250 26.73 18.58 0.73
N MET A 251 26.20 17.36 0.82
CA MET A 251 26.63 16.46 1.88
C MET A 251 27.95 15.80 1.45
N TYR A 252 29.03 16.13 2.17
CA TYR A 252 30.37 15.53 2.03
C TYR A 252 30.35 13.99 2.02
N ALA A 253 29.29 13.31 2.47
CA ALA A 253 29.15 11.85 2.32
C ALA A 253 28.92 11.36 0.87
N MET A 254 28.69 12.24 -0.11
CA MET A 254 28.47 11.90 -1.53
C MET A 254 29.74 11.86 -2.39
N PHE A 255 30.93 11.97 -1.78
CA PHE A 255 32.23 11.90 -2.46
C PHE A 255 32.36 10.60 -3.28
N GLY A 256 32.19 10.72 -4.59
CA GLY A 256 32.42 9.65 -5.56
C GLY A 256 31.27 9.35 -6.53
N SER A 257 30.10 9.98 -6.39
CA SER A 257 29.01 9.72 -7.33
C SER A 257 29.19 10.50 -8.64
N GLU A 258 29.07 9.82 -9.79
CA GLU A 258 28.99 10.48 -11.11
C GLU A 258 27.91 11.57 -11.15
N ALA A 259 26.85 11.43 -10.35
CA ALA A 259 25.79 12.42 -10.20
C ALA A 259 26.28 13.83 -9.84
N LEU A 260 27.33 13.93 -9.01
CA LEU A 260 27.96 15.21 -8.66
C LEU A 260 28.85 15.76 -9.77
N LYS A 261 29.24 14.99 -10.78
CA LYS A 261 29.97 15.50 -11.96
C LYS A 261 29.04 15.89 -13.09
N THR A 262 27.84 15.32 -13.11
CA THR A 262 26.81 15.57 -14.11
C THR A 262 25.80 16.64 -13.69
N ALA A 263 26.04 17.35 -12.60
CA ALA A 263 25.12 18.42 -12.19
C ALA A 263 25.26 19.64 -13.08
N ASP A 264 24.22 20.48 -13.07
CA ASP A 264 24.18 21.66 -13.92
C ASP A 264 24.83 22.85 -13.24
N LEU A 265 24.52 23.06 -11.95
CA LEU A 265 24.93 24.23 -11.19
C LEU A 265 25.52 23.85 -9.83
N TYR A 266 26.53 24.60 -9.42
CA TYR A 266 27.23 24.44 -8.14
C TYR A 266 27.38 25.79 -7.47
N ILE A 267 27.02 25.86 -6.19
CA ILE A 267 27.38 26.98 -5.31
C ILE A 267 28.37 26.44 -4.30
N VAL A 268 29.61 26.90 -4.37
CA VAL A 268 30.69 26.45 -3.48
C VAL A 268 31.43 27.65 -2.90
N PRO A 269 32.04 27.50 -1.71
CA PRO A 269 32.92 28.53 -1.17
C PRO A 269 34.15 28.72 -2.06
N ASP A 270 34.68 29.94 -2.12
CA ASP A 270 35.86 30.27 -2.94
C ASP A 270 37.12 29.54 -2.47
N SER A 271 37.17 29.22 -1.17
CA SER A 271 38.23 28.40 -0.55
C SER A 271 38.33 27.00 -1.16
N ASP A 272 37.20 26.40 -1.56
CA ASP A 272 37.13 25.06 -2.11
C ASP A 272 37.15 25.03 -3.65
N ARG A 273 37.30 26.19 -4.30
CA ARG A 273 37.32 26.30 -5.77
C ARG A 273 38.34 25.35 -6.41
N GLU A 274 39.57 25.33 -5.89
CA GLU A 274 40.65 24.50 -6.45
C GLU A 274 40.37 23.00 -6.26
N GLN A 275 39.71 22.63 -5.16
CA GLN A 275 39.35 21.25 -4.87
C GLN A 275 38.34 20.69 -5.88
N TYR A 276 37.43 21.52 -6.38
CA TYR A 276 36.36 21.14 -7.29
C TYR A 276 36.57 21.61 -8.74
N ALA A 277 37.74 22.15 -9.07
CA ALA A 277 38.01 22.76 -10.38
C ALA A 277 37.71 21.83 -11.56
N ASP A 278 38.00 20.53 -11.41
CA ASP A 278 37.76 19.50 -12.44
C ASP A 278 36.26 19.21 -12.69
N TRP A 279 35.37 19.71 -11.83
CA TRP A 279 33.92 19.49 -11.94
C TRP A 279 33.23 20.65 -12.65
N PHE A 280 33.92 21.78 -12.80
CA PHE A 280 33.37 22.99 -13.42
C PHE A 280 33.67 23.04 -14.92
N ALA A 281 32.75 23.58 -15.70
CA ALA A 281 32.92 23.77 -17.12
C ALA A 281 34.17 24.63 -17.41
N PRO A 282 35.02 24.24 -18.38
CA PRO A 282 36.25 24.97 -18.65
C PRO A 282 35.97 26.37 -19.23
N GLY A 283 36.59 27.39 -18.65
CA GLY A 283 36.49 28.77 -19.13
C GLY A 283 35.39 29.62 -18.51
N GLU A 284 34.59 29.07 -17.59
CA GLU A 284 33.61 29.83 -16.80
C GLU A 284 34.29 30.51 -15.60
N GLU A 285 34.30 31.85 -15.59
CA GLU A 285 34.65 32.61 -14.40
C GLU A 285 33.45 32.62 -13.45
N GLY A 286 33.57 31.95 -12.31
CA GLY A 286 32.48 31.85 -11.33
C GLY A 286 32.00 33.21 -10.84
N LEU A 287 30.69 33.42 -10.86
CA LEU A 287 30.05 34.66 -10.42
C LEU A 287 29.87 34.65 -8.89
N PRO A 288 30.21 35.75 -8.18
CA PRO A 288 30.01 35.82 -6.73
C PRO A 288 28.51 35.86 -6.40
N VAL A 289 28.07 34.92 -5.55
CA VAL A 289 26.66 34.81 -5.09
C VAL A 289 26.49 35.39 -3.69
N TYR A 290 27.54 35.28 -2.87
CA TYR A 290 27.66 35.94 -1.58
C TYR A 290 29.06 36.51 -1.43
N ASP A 291 29.13 37.81 -1.18
CA ASP A 291 30.38 38.51 -0.91
C ASP A 291 30.35 39.08 0.53
N PRO A 292 31.22 38.58 1.43
CA PRO A 292 31.27 39.04 2.81
C PRO A 292 31.78 40.48 2.95
N GLU A 293 32.56 40.99 1.98
CA GLU A 293 33.07 42.37 2.03
C GLU A 293 32.00 43.40 1.72
N THR A 294 31.16 43.10 0.71
CA THR A 294 30.10 44.01 0.27
C THR A 294 28.74 43.72 0.92
N GLY A 295 28.58 42.54 1.54
CA GLY A 295 27.31 42.06 2.09
C GLY A 295 26.26 41.76 1.01
N VAL A 296 26.65 41.76 -0.26
CA VAL A 296 25.77 41.51 -1.39
C VAL A 296 25.48 40.01 -1.48
N SER A 297 24.20 39.66 -1.36
CA SER A 297 23.72 38.29 -1.60
C SER A 297 22.69 38.31 -2.72
N VAL A 298 22.97 37.55 -3.76
CA VAL A 298 22.11 37.46 -4.95
C VAL A 298 21.06 36.34 -4.81
N ALA A 299 21.19 35.48 -3.79
CA ALA A 299 20.25 34.39 -3.46
C ALA A 299 19.70 34.50 -2.03
N GLY A 300 19.68 35.71 -1.46
CA GLY A 300 19.65 35.99 -0.01
C GLY A 300 18.48 35.49 0.82
N THR A 301 17.46 34.88 0.21
CA THR A 301 16.33 34.27 0.93
C THR A 301 16.36 32.73 0.97
N TRP A 302 17.21 32.07 0.17
CA TRP A 302 17.15 30.62 -0.03
C TRP A 302 18.38 29.86 0.47
N ILE A 303 19.52 30.52 0.68
CA ILE A 303 20.76 29.84 1.09
C ILE A 303 21.34 30.54 2.32
N LEU A 304 21.60 29.77 3.37
CA LEU A 304 22.28 30.22 4.57
C LEU A 304 23.79 30.16 4.34
N TYR A 305 24.41 31.34 4.27
CA TYR A 305 25.86 31.48 4.11
C TYR A 305 26.53 31.86 5.42
N ALA A 306 27.79 31.43 5.57
CA ALA A 306 28.67 31.91 6.64
C ALA A 306 29.21 33.30 6.27
N PRO A 307 29.19 34.29 7.18
CA PRO A 307 29.59 35.66 6.87
C PRO A 307 31.10 35.87 6.68
N GLU A 308 31.90 34.83 6.86
CA GLU A 308 33.36 34.90 6.75
C GLU A 308 33.89 34.36 5.42
N GLU A 309 33.02 33.91 4.53
CA GLU A 309 33.41 33.17 3.32
C GLU A 309 32.64 33.63 2.09
N THR A 310 33.36 33.83 0.98
CA THR A 310 32.77 34.19 -0.32
C THR A 310 32.30 32.94 -1.03
N TYR A 311 31.08 32.95 -1.56
CA TYR A 311 30.53 31.82 -2.36
C TYR A 311 30.39 32.21 -3.83
N ARG A 312 30.66 31.24 -4.72
CA ARG A 312 30.58 31.43 -6.17
C ARG A 312 29.69 30.37 -6.82
N LEU A 313 29.03 30.79 -7.90
CA LEU A 313 28.23 29.94 -8.77
C LEU A 313 29.08 29.46 -9.95
N TYR A 314 29.02 28.15 -10.22
CA TYR A 314 29.69 27.50 -11.33
C TYR A 314 28.73 26.61 -12.11
N ILE A 315 29.02 26.45 -13.40
CA ILE A 315 28.35 25.49 -14.28
C ILE A 315 29.13 24.17 -14.28
N GLY A 316 28.45 23.04 -14.29
CA GLY A 316 29.07 21.71 -14.32
C GLY A 316 29.69 21.33 -15.66
N ALA A 317 30.87 20.73 -15.62
CA ALA A 317 31.56 20.21 -16.80
C ALA A 317 30.81 19.05 -17.46
N GLY A 318 30.14 18.21 -16.65
CA GLY A 318 29.36 17.06 -17.13
C GLY A 318 27.87 17.35 -17.29
N SER A 319 27.46 18.62 -17.21
CA SER A 319 26.06 19.01 -17.36
C SER A 319 25.52 18.60 -18.74
N PRO A 320 24.38 17.88 -18.82
CA PRO A 320 23.71 17.63 -20.10
C PRO A 320 23.23 18.95 -20.75
N HIS A 321 23.05 19.98 -19.93
CA HIS A 321 22.54 21.30 -20.28
C HIS A 321 23.61 22.35 -20.59
N LEU A 322 24.88 21.92 -20.71
CA LEU A 322 25.96 22.81 -21.08
C LEU A 322 25.84 23.28 -22.54
N THR A 323 25.44 22.37 -23.44
CA THR A 323 25.42 22.65 -24.89
C THR A 323 24.15 23.32 -25.38
N ASP A 324 23.02 23.10 -24.70
CA ASP A 324 21.73 23.73 -25.02
C ASP A 324 21.55 25.10 -24.34
N GLY A 325 22.48 25.47 -23.45
CA GLY A 325 22.48 26.74 -22.72
C GLY A 325 21.50 26.80 -21.54
N LEU A 326 20.79 25.71 -21.23
CA LEU A 326 19.84 25.70 -20.12
C LEU A 326 20.53 25.80 -18.76
N ALA A 327 21.75 25.29 -18.62
CA ALA A 327 22.54 25.49 -17.40
C ALA A 327 22.89 26.97 -17.21
N GLN A 328 23.31 27.66 -18.28
CA GLN A 328 23.60 29.08 -18.24
C GLN A 328 22.34 29.92 -17.93
N LEU A 329 21.22 29.61 -18.58
CA LEU A 329 19.94 30.26 -18.28
C LEU A 329 19.52 30.04 -16.82
N GLY A 330 19.73 28.82 -16.30
CA GLY A 330 19.48 28.50 -14.89
C GLY A 330 20.36 29.30 -13.94
N ALA A 331 21.64 29.48 -14.28
CA ALA A 331 22.57 30.32 -13.53
C ALA A 331 22.11 31.80 -13.53
N GLU A 332 21.77 32.34 -14.70
CA GLU A 332 21.27 33.71 -14.83
C GLU A 332 19.97 33.92 -14.04
N LEU A 333 19.02 32.99 -14.14
CA LEU A 333 17.77 33.04 -13.38
C LEU A 333 18.05 33.01 -11.89
N LEU A 334 18.90 32.09 -11.42
CA LEU A 334 19.29 31.99 -10.02
C LEU A 334 19.91 33.30 -9.52
N MET A 335 20.78 33.93 -10.32
CA MET A 335 21.37 35.24 -10.05
C MET A 335 20.38 36.40 -10.16
N ASN A 336 19.17 36.20 -10.68
CA ASN A 336 18.14 37.23 -10.78
C ASN A 336 17.00 37.03 -9.76
N LEU A 337 16.95 35.90 -9.05
CA LEU A 337 15.87 35.54 -8.11
C LEU A 337 15.74 36.47 -6.88
N ASN A 338 16.52 37.55 -6.80
CA ASN A 338 16.43 38.60 -5.77
C ASN A 338 16.00 39.98 -6.28
N THR A 339 15.52 40.12 -7.53
CA THR A 339 15.16 41.45 -8.06
C THR A 339 13.65 41.73 -8.16
N GLU A 340 12.77 40.73 -8.03
CA GLU A 340 11.33 40.92 -8.27
C GLU A 340 10.42 40.93 -7.02
N GLU A 341 10.93 40.65 -5.81
CA GLU A 341 10.15 40.78 -4.56
C GLU A 341 10.24 42.19 -3.91
N GLU A 342 10.66 43.21 -4.68
CA GLU A 342 10.48 44.64 -4.34
C GLU A 342 9.24 45.28 -5.01
N ILE A 343 8.24 44.47 -5.42
CA ILE A 343 6.90 44.97 -5.73
C ILE A 343 5.83 44.02 -5.13
N GLN A 344 5.73 43.98 -3.79
CA GLN A 344 4.50 44.16 -2.98
C GLN A 344 4.61 43.63 -1.56
#